data_AF-A0A952MVA4-F1
#
_entry.id   AF-A0A952MVA4-F1
#
_cell.length_a   1.000
_cell.length_b   1.000
_cell.length_c   1.000
_cell.angle_alpha   90.00
_cell.angle_beta   90.00
_cell.angle_gamma   90.00
#
_symmetry.space_group_name_H-M   'P 1'
#
loop_
_entity.id
_entity.type
_entity.pdbx_description
1 polymer ?
#
loop_
_entity_poly.entity_id
_entity_poly.type
_entity_poly.pdbx_seq_one_letter_code
_entity_poly.pdbx_strand_id
1 'polypeptide(L)'
;MDRVTLMYKVLSGKASPVEKLELNDWIALNPENEEEFKNIKLLWESEQDTGRIIEQDTNDNFEQIRLRVKSHQIRIRTIRSILYTLVVLSLALFAISIMHATGSGTTGYRFEEVAMTNVIRVLEKRYYIKVEVRNPELLRCRYTGSFFRVEDEREVLRSIEQALEVEFVALTDTQYQLTGNVCAGY
;
A
#
# COMPACT_ATOMS: atom_id res chain seq x y z
N MET A 1 0.93 -26.59 -72.68
CA MET A 1 0.67 -26.37 -71.23
C MET A 1 -0.83 -26.27 -71.02
N ASP A 2 -1.35 -26.51 -69.82
CA ASP A 2 -2.79 -26.28 -69.56
C ASP A 2 -3.14 -24.78 -69.67
N ARG A 3 -4.29 -24.48 -70.28
CA ARG A 3 -4.73 -23.11 -70.64
C ARG A 3 -4.98 -22.24 -69.42
N VAL A 4 -5.72 -22.78 -68.45
CA VAL A 4 -6.05 -22.10 -67.20
C VAL A 4 -4.77 -21.78 -66.43
N THR A 5 -3.82 -22.73 -66.43
CA THR A 5 -2.52 -22.55 -65.81
C THR A 5 -1.70 -21.43 -66.48
N LEU A 6 -1.74 -21.32 -67.82
CA LEU A 6 -1.08 -20.25 -68.57
C LEU A 6 -1.67 -18.87 -68.23
N MET A 7 -3.00 -18.77 -68.22
CA MET A 7 -3.71 -17.54 -67.86
C MET A 7 -3.40 -17.10 -66.43
N TYR A 8 -3.42 -18.02 -65.47
CA TYR A 8 -3.04 -17.76 -64.09
C TYR A 8 -1.60 -17.22 -63.96
N LYS A 9 -0.62 -17.82 -64.67
CA LYS A 9 0.76 -17.34 -64.63
C LYS A 9 0.91 -15.93 -65.19
N VAL A 10 0.17 -15.60 -66.25
CA VAL A 10 0.18 -14.25 -66.83
C VAL A 10 -0.44 -13.25 -65.87
N LEU A 11 -1.63 -13.55 -65.34
CA LEU A 11 -2.38 -12.67 -64.42
C LEU A 11 -1.66 -12.47 -63.06
N SER A 12 -0.90 -13.47 -62.60
CA SER A 12 -0.06 -13.38 -61.40
C SER A 12 1.33 -12.77 -61.64
N GLY A 13 1.67 -12.42 -62.89
CA GLY A 13 2.96 -11.80 -63.25
C GLY A 13 4.15 -12.77 -63.32
N LYS A 14 3.93 -14.08 -63.24
CA LYS A 14 4.95 -15.15 -63.19
C LYS A 14 5.26 -15.78 -64.55
N ALA A 15 4.56 -15.38 -65.61
CA ALA A 15 4.77 -15.92 -66.95
C ALA A 15 6.08 -15.41 -67.59
N SER A 16 6.80 -16.33 -68.25
CA SER A 16 7.95 -16.02 -69.09
C SER A 16 7.54 -15.26 -70.37
N PRO A 17 8.48 -14.62 -71.09
CA PRO A 17 8.17 -13.94 -72.35
C PRO A 17 7.55 -14.84 -73.41
N VAL A 18 7.97 -16.11 -73.46
CA VAL A 18 7.44 -17.12 -74.40
C VAL A 18 6.00 -17.47 -74.06
N GLU A 19 5.68 -17.69 -72.78
CA GLU A 19 4.32 -17.98 -72.30
C GLU A 19 3.36 -16.80 -72.53
N LYS A 20 3.86 -15.55 -72.44
CA LYS A 20 3.05 -14.36 -72.77
C LYS A 20 2.72 -14.29 -74.26
N LEU A 21 3.67 -14.64 -75.12
CA LEU A 21 3.46 -14.72 -76.55
C LEU A 21 2.44 -15.81 -76.90
N GLU A 22 2.58 -17.00 -76.31
CA GLU A 22 1.64 -18.13 -76.48
C GLU A 22 0.21 -17.77 -76.10
N LEU A 23 0.02 -16.98 -75.04
CA LEU A 23 -1.30 -16.49 -74.65
C LEU A 23 -1.84 -15.46 -75.65
N ASN A 24 -1.01 -14.51 -76.08
CA ASN A 24 -1.41 -13.48 -77.06
C ASN A 24 -1.82 -14.10 -78.41
N ASP A 25 -1.06 -15.08 -78.89
CA ASP A 25 -1.35 -15.79 -80.14
C ASP A 25 -2.69 -16.52 -80.07
N TRP A 26 -3.06 -17.04 -78.89
CA TRP A 26 -4.37 -17.66 -78.70
C TRP A 26 -5.52 -16.65 -78.62
N ILE A 27 -5.33 -15.55 -77.90
CA ILE A 27 -6.32 -14.46 -77.83
C ILE A 27 -6.60 -13.95 -79.24
N ALA A 28 -5.57 -13.83 -80.09
CA ALA A 28 -5.70 -13.36 -81.47
C ALA A 28 -6.32 -14.38 -82.45
N LEU A 29 -6.46 -15.65 -82.04
CA LEU A 29 -6.91 -16.73 -82.93
C LEU A 29 -8.40 -16.61 -83.28
N ASN A 30 -9.24 -16.19 -82.34
CA ASN A 30 -10.67 -15.96 -82.55
C ASN A 30 -11.24 -15.04 -81.44
N PRO A 31 -12.41 -14.40 -81.65
CA PRO A 31 -13.01 -13.50 -80.67
C PRO A 31 -13.52 -14.18 -79.39
N GLU A 32 -13.84 -15.48 -79.43
CA GLU A 32 -14.31 -16.23 -78.25
C GLU A 32 -13.21 -16.36 -77.19
N ASN A 33 -11.96 -16.56 -77.63
CA ASN A 33 -10.80 -16.66 -76.74
C ASN A 33 -10.50 -15.33 -76.01
N GLU A 34 -10.68 -14.21 -76.72
CA GLU A 34 -10.54 -12.88 -76.13
C GLU A 34 -11.60 -12.66 -75.04
N GLU A 35 -12.84 -13.06 -75.29
CA GLU A 35 -13.93 -12.97 -74.33
C GLU A 35 -13.68 -13.87 -73.11
N GLU A 36 -13.22 -15.11 -73.33
CA GLU A 36 -12.86 -16.04 -72.25
C GLU A 36 -11.75 -15.48 -71.35
N PHE A 37 -10.68 -14.94 -71.96
CA PHE A 37 -9.61 -14.28 -71.20
C PHE A 37 -10.13 -13.07 -70.41
N LYS A 38 -10.97 -12.24 -71.03
CA LYS A 38 -11.56 -11.06 -70.40
C LYS A 38 -12.40 -11.43 -69.18
N ASN A 39 -13.23 -12.46 -69.28
CA ASN A 39 -14.08 -12.92 -68.18
C ASN A 39 -13.25 -13.40 -66.99
N ILE A 40 -12.21 -14.19 -67.25
CA ILE A 40 -11.32 -14.70 -66.18
C ILE A 40 -10.49 -13.57 -65.57
N LYS A 41 -10.03 -12.61 -66.37
CA LYS A 41 -9.31 -11.42 -65.88
C LYS A 41 -10.20 -10.58 -64.95
N LEU A 42 -11.47 -10.40 -65.27
CA LEU A 42 -12.42 -9.68 -64.41
C LEU A 42 -12.60 -10.37 -63.05
N LEU A 43 -12.74 -11.69 -63.03
CA LEU A 43 -12.83 -12.46 -61.79
C LEU A 43 -11.55 -12.29 -60.94
N TRP A 44 -10.38 -12.43 -61.56
CA TRP A 44 -9.08 -12.27 -60.89
C TRP A 44 -8.87 -10.88 -60.27
N GLU A 45 -9.28 -9.83 -60.98
CA GLU A 45 -9.20 -8.45 -60.48
C GLU A 45 -10.13 -8.22 -59.28
N SER A 46 -11.34 -8.80 -59.31
CA SER A 46 -12.31 -8.70 -58.19
C SER A 46 -11.85 -9.41 -56.91
N GLU A 47 -11.16 -10.55 -57.04
CA GLU A 47 -10.60 -11.30 -55.91
C GLU A 47 -9.47 -10.53 -55.23
N GLN A 48 -8.59 -9.90 -56.02
CA GLN A 48 -7.52 -9.05 -55.49
C GLN A 48 -8.05 -7.81 -54.78
N ASP A 49 -9.12 -7.20 -55.28
CA ASP A 49 -9.72 -6.01 -54.67
C ASP A 49 -10.37 -6.37 -53.31
N THR A 50 -11.09 -7.49 -53.27
CA THR A 50 -11.66 -8.02 -52.03
C THR A 50 -10.58 -8.33 -50.99
N GLY A 51 -9.47 -8.97 -51.41
CA GLY A 51 -8.33 -9.24 -50.54
C GLY A 51 -7.67 -7.97 -49.99
N ARG A 52 -7.50 -6.93 -50.81
CA ARG A 52 -6.95 -5.63 -50.38
C ARG A 52 -7.86 -4.90 -49.40
N ILE A 53 -9.17 -4.90 -49.64
CA ILE A 53 -10.16 -4.24 -48.75
C ILE A 53 -10.16 -4.90 -47.36
N ILE A 54 -10.11 -6.24 -47.30
CA ILE A 54 -10.08 -6.98 -46.04
C ILE A 54 -8.75 -6.74 -45.29
N GLU A 55 -7.62 -6.73 -45.99
CA GLU A 55 -6.30 -6.50 -45.38
C GLU A 55 -6.14 -5.07 -44.82
N GLN A 56 -6.72 -4.09 -45.50
CA GLN A 56 -6.69 -2.70 -45.04
C GLN A 56 -7.62 -2.45 -43.85
N ASP A 57 -8.88 -2.91 -43.90
CA ASP A 57 -9.86 -2.71 -42.82
C ASP A 57 -9.47 -3.44 -41.52
N THR A 58 -8.90 -4.65 -41.64
CA THR A 58 -8.42 -5.39 -40.47
C THR A 58 -7.27 -4.65 -39.77
N ASN A 59 -6.25 -4.21 -40.51
CA ASN A 59 -5.10 -3.53 -39.91
C ASN A 59 -5.47 -2.21 -39.21
N ASP A 60 -6.35 -1.39 -39.79
CA ASP A 60 -6.77 -0.12 -39.18
C ASP A 60 -7.64 -0.34 -37.93
N ASN A 61 -8.49 -1.36 -37.92
CA ASN A 61 -9.37 -1.66 -36.79
C ASN A 61 -8.60 -2.27 -35.61
N PHE A 62 -7.58 -3.10 -35.85
CA PHE A 62 -6.76 -3.69 -34.78
C PHE A 62 -5.93 -2.67 -34.01
N GLU A 63 -5.43 -1.63 -34.66
CA GLU A 63 -4.67 -0.57 -33.98
C GLU A 63 -5.56 0.26 -33.05
N GLN A 64 -6.79 0.57 -33.47
CA GLN A 64 -7.76 1.24 -32.59
C GLN A 64 -8.14 0.39 -31.36
N ILE A 65 -8.27 -0.93 -31.53
CA ILE A 65 -8.56 -1.86 -30.43
C ILE A 65 -7.38 -1.93 -29.45
N ARG A 66 -6.14 -2.01 -29.93
CA ARG A 66 -4.93 -2.05 -29.08
C ARG A 66 -4.80 -0.83 -28.17
N LEU A 67 -5.13 0.37 -28.66
CA LEU A 67 -5.05 1.61 -27.88
C LEU A 67 -6.09 1.66 -26.73
N ARG A 68 -7.29 1.14 -26.97
CA ARG A 68 -8.36 1.07 -25.95
C ARG A 68 -8.03 0.05 -24.85
N VAL A 69 -7.37 -1.06 -25.18
CA VAL A 69 -6.97 -2.09 -24.19
C VAL A 69 -5.86 -1.59 -23.28
N LYS A 70 -4.81 -0.94 -23.82
CA LYS A 70 -3.70 -0.43 -22.99
C LYS A 70 -4.15 0.61 -21.96
N SER A 71 -4.99 1.56 -22.36
CA SER A 71 -5.45 2.65 -21.48
C SER A 71 -6.38 2.18 -20.36
N HIS A 72 -7.25 1.18 -20.62
CA HIS A 72 -8.12 0.59 -19.61
C HIS A 72 -7.34 -0.20 -18.54
N GLN A 73 -6.33 -0.96 -18.95
CA GLN A 73 -5.50 -1.78 -18.04
C GLN A 73 -4.64 -0.91 -17.10
N ILE A 74 -4.07 0.19 -17.59
CA ILE A 74 -3.24 1.09 -16.76
C ILE A 74 -4.08 1.77 -15.68
N ARG A 75 -5.28 2.26 -16.01
CA ARG A 75 -6.19 2.94 -15.06
C ARG A 75 -6.67 1.99 -13.96
N ILE A 76 -6.93 0.72 -14.27
CA ILE A 76 -7.32 -0.28 -13.25
C ILE A 76 -6.14 -0.61 -12.32
N ARG A 77 -4.91 -0.71 -12.86
CA ARG A 77 -3.71 -0.97 -12.04
C ARG A 77 -3.39 0.19 -11.10
N THR A 78 -3.48 1.43 -11.57
CA THR A 78 -3.24 2.62 -10.72
C THR A 78 -4.32 2.79 -9.67
N ILE A 79 -5.61 2.59 -9.99
CA ILE A 79 -6.70 2.63 -9.00
C ILE A 79 -6.52 1.54 -7.94
N ARG A 80 -6.21 0.30 -8.32
CA ARG A 80 -5.93 -0.78 -7.36
C ARG A 80 -4.73 -0.48 -6.47
N SER A 81 -3.65 0.06 -7.04
CA SER A 81 -2.46 0.46 -6.26
C SER A 81 -2.79 1.59 -5.29
N ILE A 82 -3.53 2.61 -5.72
CA ILE A 82 -3.94 3.73 -4.86
C ILE A 82 -4.84 3.22 -3.73
N LEU A 83 -5.86 2.41 -4.03
CA LEU A 83 -6.73 1.80 -3.01
C LEU A 83 -5.94 0.93 -2.02
N TYR A 84 -4.99 0.12 -2.50
CA TYR A 84 -4.13 -0.67 -1.63
C TYR A 84 -3.26 0.22 -0.73
N THR A 85 -2.62 1.26 -1.27
CA THR A 85 -1.82 2.20 -0.48
C THR A 85 -2.67 2.94 0.57
N LEU A 86 -3.91 3.33 0.23
CA LEU A 86 -4.83 3.98 1.18
C LEU A 86 -5.27 3.03 2.29
N VAL A 87 -5.55 1.75 1.99
CA VAL A 87 -5.90 0.74 2.99
C VAL A 87 -4.71 0.45 3.92
N VAL A 88 -3.50 0.31 3.39
CA VAL A 88 -2.30 0.09 4.23
C VAL A 88 -2.02 1.29 5.10
N LEU A 89 -2.13 2.51 4.56
CA LEU A 89 -1.91 3.74 5.32
C LEU A 89 -2.98 3.95 6.39
N SER A 90 -4.25 3.64 6.10
CA SER A 90 -5.32 3.70 7.11
C SER A 90 -5.13 2.66 8.21
N LEU A 91 -4.72 1.42 7.87
CA LEU A 91 -4.38 0.39 8.86
C LEU A 91 -3.16 0.79 9.70
N ALA A 92 -2.14 1.40 9.10
CA ALA A 92 -0.96 1.88 9.82
C ALA A 92 -1.33 3.04 10.78
N LEU A 93 -2.14 4.00 10.32
CA LEU A 93 -2.63 5.09 11.16
C LEU A 93 -3.57 4.58 12.26
N PHE A 94 -4.41 3.58 11.97
CA PHE A 94 -5.26 2.93 12.95
C PHE A 94 -4.42 2.16 13.98
N ALA A 95 -3.36 1.46 13.55
CA ALA A 95 -2.42 0.80 14.45
C ALA A 95 -1.62 1.80 15.29
N ILE A 96 -1.22 2.94 14.73
CA ILE A 96 -0.57 4.04 15.47
C ILE A 96 -1.56 4.67 16.47
N SER A 97 -2.82 4.88 16.07
CA SER A 97 -3.89 5.36 16.95
C SER A 97 -4.14 4.37 18.09
N ILE A 98 -4.22 3.08 17.78
CA ILE A 98 -4.23 2.01 18.79
C ILE A 98 -2.97 2.09 19.63
N MET A 99 -1.76 2.29 19.10
CA MET A 99 -0.54 2.36 19.89
C MET A 99 -0.50 3.56 20.85
N HIS A 100 -1.13 4.69 20.51
CA HIS A 100 -1.34 5.82 21.42
C HIS A 100 -2.51 5.59 22.40
N ALA A 101 -3.57 4.91 21.97
CA ALA A 101 -4.76 4.62 22.77
C ALA A 101 -4.58 3.40 23.70
N THR A 102 -3.71 2.47 23.31
CA THR A 102 -3.15 1.39 24.12
C THR A 102 -1.83 1.88 24.66
N GLY A 103 -1.91 2.92 25.49
CA GLY A 103 -1.05 3.00 26.66
C GLY A 103 -1.28 1.75 27.51
N SER A 104 -0.80 0.59 27.05
CA SER A 104 -0.56 -0.60 27.85
C SER A 104 0.69 -0.34 28.71
N GLY A 105 0.61 0.73 29.49
CA GLY A 105 1.40 0.88 30.69
C GLY A 105 0.43 0.59 31.81
N THR A 106 0.74 -0.40 32.62
CA THR A 106 0.38 -0.33 34.03
C THR A 106 1.01 0.96 34.56
N THR A 107 0.37 2.13 34.38
CA THR A 107 0.84 3.42 34.85
C THR A 107 0.52 3.52 36.34
N GLY A 108 1.12 2.60 37.08
CA GLY A 108 0.97 2.48 38.50
C GLY A 108 2.24 1.94 39.13
N TYR A 109 2.46 2.33 40.37
CA TYR A 109 3.57 1.88 41.19
C TYR A 109 3.03 0.92 42.23
N ARG A 110 3.67 -0.23 42.39
CA ARG A 110 3.43 -1.13 43.51
C ARG A 110 4.70 -1.18 44.36
N PHE A 111 4.52 -0.95 45.64
CA PHE A 111 5.52 -1.07 46.68
C PHE A 111 5.14 -2.27 47.54
N GLU A 112 6.05 -3.23 47.67
CA GLU A 112 5.92 -4.39 48.56
C GLU A 112 7.14 -4.39 49.49
N GLU A 113 6.96 -4.01 50.75
CA GLU A 113 8.02 -3.92 51.77
C GLU A 113 9.24 -3.07 51.33
N VAL A 114 8.96 -1.94 50.68
CA VAL A 114 10.01 -1.08 50.11
C VAL A 114 10.44 -0.02 51.12
N ALA A 115 11.75 0.15 51.30
CA ALA A 115 12.31 1.19 52.16
C ALA A 115 11.94 2.60 51.65
N MET A 116 11.64 3.52 52.57
CA MET A 116 11.22 4.90 52.26
C MET A 116 12.22 5.65 51.39
N THR A 117 13.52 5.37 51.50
CA THR A 117 14.54 5.91 50.57
C THR A 117 14.19 5.64 49.10
N ASN A 118 13.72 4.43 48.80
CA ASN A 118 13.37 4.03 47.45
C ASN A 118 12.00 4.56 47.03
N VAL A 119 11.04 4.63 47.96
CA VAL A 119 9.73 5.25 47.72
C VAL A 119 9.92 6.71 47.32
N ILE A 120 10.68 7.49 48.11
CA ILE A 120 10.99 8.89 47.83
C ILE A 120 11.62 9.04 46.45
N ARG A 121 12.62 8.21 46.10
CA ARG A 121 13.27 8.27 44.78
C ARG A 121 12.28 8.09 43.62
N VAL A 122 11.29 7.21 43.78
CA VAL A 122 10.25 6.99 42.77
C VAL A 122 9.34 8.21 42.67
N LEU A 123 8.92 8.78 43.81
CA LEU A 123 8.07 9.97 43.85
C LEU A 123 8.76 11.19 43.24
N GLU A 124 10.01 11.47 43.62
CA GLU A 124 10.80 12.58 43.08
C GLU A 124 10.93 12.48 41.55
N LYS A 125 11.20 11.27 41.04
CA LYS A 125 11.34 11.04 39.59
C LYS A 125 10.01 11.15 38.85
N ARG A 126 8.92 10.66 39.43
CA ARG A 126 7.61 10.62 38.76
C ARG A 126 6.96 11.99 38.70
N TYR A 127 6.94 12.69 39.83
CA TYR A 127 6.22 13.95 39.99
C TYR A 127 7.13 15.17 39.83
N TYR A 128 8.43 14.97 39.55
CA TYR A 128 9.43 16.03 39.43
C TYR A 128 9.52 16.91 40.68
N ILE A 129 9.29 16.30 41.85
CA ILE A 129 9.38 16.94 43.17
C ILE A 129 10.71 16.63 43.85
N LYS A 130 11.03 17.38 44.89
CA LYS A 130 12.14 17.13 45.80
C LYS A 130 11.61 16.88 47.21
N VAL A 131 12.07 15.83 47.87
CA VAL A 131 11.70 15.51 49.25
C VAL A 131 12.94 15.56 50.14
N GLU A 132 12.93 16.48 51.10
CA GLU A 132 13.94 16.57 52.14
C GLU A 132 13.48 15.82 53.39
N VAL A 133 14.31 14.91 53.89
CA VAL A 133 13.97 14.11 55.07
C VAL A 133 14.62 14.73 56.30
N ARG A 134 13.81 15.23 57.25
CA ARG A 134 14.32 15.87 58.47
C ARG A 134 14.89 14.85 59.46
N ASN A 135 14.25 13.68 59.57
CA ASN A 135 14.64 12.61 60.48
C ASN A 135 15.12 11.38 59.68
N PRO A 136 16.42 11.06 59.66
CA PRO A 136 16.97 9.96 58.88
C PRO A 136 16.40 8.58 59.23
N GLU A 137 15.84 8.36 60.42
CA GLU A 137 15.21 7.09 60.80
C GLU A 137 14.01 6.76 59.90
N LEU A 138 13.32 7.78 59.38
CA LEU A 138 12.20 7.61 58.44
C LEU A 138 12.62 6.94 57.13
N LEU A 139 13.89 7.04 56.73
CA LEU A 139 14.41 6.43 55.51
C LEU A 139 14.36 4.89 55.56
N ARG A 140 14.35 4.31 56.76
CA ARG A 140 14.32 2.86 56.99
C ARG A 140 12.91 2.28 57.00
N CYS A 141 11.88 3.12 57.08
CA CYS A 141 10.50 2.67 57.12
C CYS A 141 10.12 1.87 55.88
N ARG A 142 9.35 0.81 56.07
CA ARG A 142 8.85 -0.03 55.00
C ARG A 142 7.46 0.42 54.63
N TYR A 143 7.23 0.49 53.33
CA TYR A 143 5.94 0.86 52.78
C TYR A 143 5.46 -0.23 51.83
N THR A 144 4.21 -0.63 52.04
CA THR A 144 3.48 -1.55 51.17
C THR A 144 2.21 -0.86 50.70
N GLY A 145 2.03 -0.75 49.39
CA GLY A 145 0.92 -0.01 48.80
C GLY A 145 1.00 0.04 47.28
N SER A 146 -0.10 0.42 46.62
CA SER A 146 -0.11 0.56 45.17
C SER A 146 -0.90 1.78 44.73
N PHE A 147 -0.35 2.51 43.75
CA PHE A 147 -0.97 3.67 43.14
C PHE A 147 -1.17 3.37 41.66
N PHE A 148 -2.40 3.51 41.15
CA PHE A 148 -2.70 3.26 39.75
C PHE A 148 -3.34 4.51 39.15
N ARG A 149 -2.71 5.08 38.11
CA ARG A 149 -3.21 6.25 37.38
C ARG A 149 -3.47 7.50 38.24
N VAL A 150 -2.65 7.72 39.26
CA VAL A 150 -2.71 8.92 40.12
C VAL A 150 -1.81 10.01 39.54
N GLU A 151 -2.42 11.11 39.10
CA GLU A 151 -1.73 12.25 38.47
C GLU A 151 -1.26 13.30 39.49
N ASP A 152 -2.03 13.54 40.57
CA ASP A 152 -1.70 14.51 41.62
C ASP A 152 -0.82 13.87 42.70
N GLU A 153 0.39 14.39 42.88
CA GLU A 153 1.34 13.93 43.89
C GLU A 153 0.78 14.01 45.31
N ARG A 154 -0.08 15.00 45.60
CA ARG A 154 -0.61 15.23 46.94
C ARG A 154 -1.53 14.10 47.40
N GLU A 155 -2.22 13.44 46.47
CA GLU A 155 -3.04 12.27 46.77
C GLU A 155 -2.19 11.07 47.21
N VAL A 156 -1.06 10.86 46.52
CA VAL A 156 -0.08 9.82 46.86
C VAL A 156 0.58 10.13 48.20
N LEU A 157 1.03 11.37 48.40
CA LEU A 157 1.67 11.80 49.65
C LEU A 157 0.72 11.60 50.84
N ARG A 158 -0.54 12.06 50.76
CA ARG A 158 -1.54 11.86 51.82
C ARG A 158 -1.78 10.41 52.18
N SER A 159 -1.79 9.52 51.19
CA SER A 159 -1.95 8.09 51.44
C SER A 159 -0.77 7.51 52.24
N ILE A 160 0.45 8.00 51.97
CA ILE A 160 1.66 7.60 52.71
C ILE A 160 1.68 8.21 54.11
N GLU A 161 1.25 9.47 54.26
CA GLU A 161 1.11 10.15 55.56
C GLU A 161 0.22 9.34 56.50
N GLN A 162 -0.95 8.93 56.02
CA GLN A 162 -1.92 8.15 56.80
C GLN A 162 -1.40 6.75 57.12
N ALA A 163 -0.72 6.10 56.18
CA ALA A 163 -0.25 4.73 56.35
C ALA A 163 0.91 4.62 57.36
N LEU A 164 1.75 5.65 57.45
CA LEU A 164 2.97 5.62 58.27
C LEU A 164 2.94 6.58 59.46
N GLU A 165 1.86 7.33 59.64
CA GLU A 165 1.73 8.40 60.65
C GLU A 165 2.87 9.43 60.54
N VAL A 166 3.18 9.83 59.30
CA VAL A 166 4.19 10.84 58.96
C VAL A 166 3.53 12.02 58.23
N GLU A 167 4.26 13.12 58.04
CA GLU A 167 3.75 14.32 57.37
C GLU A 167 4.72 14.82 56.30
N PHE A 168 4.20 15.15 55.12
CA PHE A 168 4.91 15.83 54.04
C PHE A 168 4.49 17.31 54.01
N VAL A 169 5.32 18.16 54.61
CA VAL A 169 5.10 19.61 54.65
C VAL A 169 5.58 20.23 53.34
N ALA A 170 4.68 20.89 52.60
CA ALA A 170 5.06 21.62 51.39
C ALA A 170 5.89 22.87 51.75
N LEU A 171 7.10 22.99 51.19
CA LEU A 171 7.95 24.17 51.29
C LEU A 171 7.75 25.10 50.08
N THR A 172 7.54 24.52 48.90
CA THR A 172 7.19 25.17 47.63
C THR A 172 6.29 24.25 46.81
N ASP A 173 5.91 24.65 45.59
CA ASP A 173 5.11 23.81 44.69
C ASP A 173 5.79 22.51 44.26
N THR A 174 7.12 22.41 44.37
CA THR A 174 7.90 21.23 43.95
C THR A 174 8.83 20.70 45.02
N GLN A 175 8.78 21.23 46.24
CA GLN A 175 9.65 20.82 47.34
C GLN A 175 8.84 20.53 48.60
N TYR A 176 9.05 19.34 49.15
CA TYR A 176 8.40 18.85 50.35
C TYR A 176 9.45 18.50 51.41
N GLN A 177 9.06 18.62 52.67
CA GLN A 177 9.82 18.15 53.79
C GLN A 177 9.07 17.03 54.50
N LEU A 178 9.70 15.85 54.60
CA LEU A 178 9.17 14.72 55.34
C LEU A 178 9.54 14.86 56.82
N THR A 179 8.52 14.92 57.66
CA THR A 179 8.61 15.04 59.11
C THR A 179 7.85 13.91 59.82
N GLY A 180 8.35 13.52 61.00
CA GLY A 180 7.80 12.43 61.79
C GLY A 180 8.84 11.90 62.77
N ASN A 181 8.38 11.22 63.82
CA ASN A 181 9.27 10.63 64.82
C ASN A 181 9.79 9.26 64.35
N VAL A 182 8.88 8.32 64.15
CA VAL A 182 9.11 6.97 63.62
C VAL A 182 7.85 6.54 62.91
N CYS A 183 7.93 5.63 61.96
CA CYS A 183 6.74 5.15 61.26
C CYS A 183 5.98 4.15 62.14
N ALA A 184 4.65 4.29 62.21
CA ALA A 184 3.80 3.33 62.90
C ALA A 184 3.88 1.96 62.20
N GLY A 185 4.26 0.90 62.93
CA GLY A 185 4.39 -0.46 62.39
C GLY A 185 5.79 -1.09 62.50
N TYR A 186 6.71 -0.46 63.22
CA TYR A 186 7.98 -1.05 63.68
C TYR A 186 8.05 -1.16 65.20
#